data_AF-A0A838RUZ0-F1
#
_entry.id   AF-A0A838RUZ0-F1
#
_cell.length_a   1.000
_cell.length_b   1.000
_cell.length_c   1.000
_cell.angle_alpha   90.00
_cell.angle_beta   90.00
_cell.angle_gamma   90.00
#
_symmetry.space_group_name_H-M   'P 1'
#
loop_
_entity.id
_entity.type
_entity.pdbx_description
1 polymer ?
#
loop_
_entity_poly.entity_id
_entity_poly.type
_entity_poly.pdbx_seq_one_letter_code
_entity_poly.pdbx_strand_id
1 'polypeptide(L)'
;MDELSMELPGYMENGIIGMTFLEVALEESLPGSTRSSLDTQECSFKNHAFKAITRGVSRSIAACELTYRSREHIDYEKAASQLQRYCQLLRKWDVDLMTMPANDTYPDGCFVQDTAIILDEFCVMASMGAEARRGEVCEVERMVSRFRSIQRIIPPATLDAGV
;
A
#
# COMPACT_ATOMS: atom_id res chain seq x y z
N MET A 1 35.92 27.07 -11.89
CA MET A 1 35.45 28.30 -11.22
C MET A 1 34.21 28.70 -11.99
N ASP A 2 33.00 28.29 -11.65
CA ASP A 2 32.47 28.00 -10.31
C ASP A 2 31.45 26.84 -10.35
N GLU A 3 31.58 25.90 -9.42
CA GLU A 3 30.54 24.93 -9.07
C GLU A 3 29.51 25.65 -8.19
N LEU A 4 28.30 25.84 -8.72
CA LEU A 4 27.14 26.17 -7.88
C LEU A 4 26.66 24.87 -7.22
N SER A 5 27.16 24.62 -6.02
CA SER A 5 26.63 23.64 -5.08
C SER A 5 25.23 24.06 -4.63
N MET A 6 24.20 23.54 -5.29
CA MET A 6 22.84 23.50 -4.75
C MET A 6 22.73 22.30 -3.81
N GLU A 7 22.93 22.56 -2.52
CA GLU A 7 22.50 21.64 -1.47
C GLU A 7 20.97 21.54 -1.51
N LEU A 8 20.45 20.39 -1.93
CA LEU A 8 19.04 20.06 -1.75
C LEU A 8 18.81 19.66 -0.28
N PRO A 9 17.72 20.12 0.36
CA PRO A 9 17.44 19.85 1.76
C PRO A 9 17.29 18.35 2.02
N GLY A 10 18.02 17.83 3.02
CA GLY A 10 18.10 16.42 3.41
C GLY A 10 16.87 15.85 4.09
N TYR A 11 15.70 15.91 3.44
CA TYR A 11 14.41 15.52 4.03
C TYR A 11 13.67 14.40 3.27
N MET A 12 14.38 13.56 2.51
CA MET A 12 13.78 12.41 1.80
C MET A 12 14.60 11.14 2.01
N GLU A 13 15.19 10.97 3.20
CA GLU A 13 15.97 9.78 3.54
C GLU A 13 15.15 8.85 4.43
N ASN A 14 14.69 7.74 3.84
CA ASN A 14 14.03 6.58 4.46
C ASN A 14 12.51 6.70 4.66
N GLY A 15 11.72 6.32 3.65
CA GLY A 15 10.27 6.12 3.77
C GLY A 15 9.87 4.66 3.65
N ILE A 16 9.01 4.17 4.55
CA ILE A 16 8.21 2.96 4.31
C ILE A 16 6.97 3.45 3.59
N ILE A 17 6.88 3.17 2.29
CA ILE A 17 5.70 3.53 1.52
C ILE A 17 4.70 2.39 1.69
N GLY A 18 3.62 2.65 2.44
CA GLY A 18 2.41 1.85 2.35
C GLY A 18 1.75 2.12 1.00
N MET A 19 2.06 1.30 0.00
CA MET A 19 1.37 1.33 -1.29
C MET A 19 0.57 0.04 -1.44
N THR A 20 -0.72 0.13 -1.77
CA THR A 20 -1.29 -0.76 -2.78
C THR A 20 -2.37 -0.03 -3.59
N PHE A 21 -2.24 -0.15 -4.91
CA PHE A 21 -3.07 0.44 -5.94
C PHE A 21 -4.33 -0.42 -6.13
N LEU A 22 -5.52 0.13 -5.87
CA LEU A 22 -6.78 -0.42 -6.36
C LEU A 22 -7.25 0.41 -7.56
N GLU A 23 -6.56 0.27 -8.71
CA GLU A 23 -7.11 0.72 -9.98
C GLU A 23 -6.54 -0.07 -11.18
N VAL A 24 -6.79 -1.39 -11.23
CA VAL A 24 -6.84 -2.09 -12.54
C VAL A 24 -7.91 -3.18 -12.47
N ALA A 25 -9.17 -2.78 -12.49
CA ALA A 25 -10.27 -3.71 -12.70
C ALA A 25 -11.44 -3.16 -13.53
N LEU A 26 -11.33 -1.96 -14.11
CA LEU A 26 -12.36 -1.38 -14.99
C LEU A 26 -11.71 -0.53 -16.09
N GLU A 27 -11.07 -1.18 -17.07
CA GLU A 27 -10.97 -0.74 -18.48
C GLU A 27 -10.00 -1.66 -19.24
N GLU A 28 -10.46 -2.85 -19.64
CA GLU A 28 -10.00 -3.44 -20.89
C GLU A 28 -11.14 -3.33 -21.90
N SER A 29 -11.11 -2.28 -22.73
CA SER A 29 -11.85 -2.24 -24.00
C SER A 29 -11.49 -1.00 -24.84
N LEU A 30 -10.61 -1.22 -25.84
CA LEU A 30 -10.53 -0.62 -27.19
C LEU A 30 -9.24 0.14 -27.59
N PRO A 31 -8.89 0.12 -28.90
CA PRO A 31 -7.51 0.00 -29.37
C PRO A 31 -6.90 1.31 -29.89
N GLY A 32 -5.56 1.33 -29.90
CA GLY A 32 -4.77 2.13 -30.83
C GLY A 32 -4.54 3.58 -30.41
N SER A 33 -3.34 3.88 -29.91
CA SER A 33 -2.61 5.07 -30.34
C SER A 33 -1.13 4.94 -30.02
N THR A 34 -0.36 4.88 -31.10
CA THR A 34 0.98 5.47 -31.32
C THR A 34 1.90 5.66 -30.12
N ARG A 35 2.99 4.88 -30.12
CA ARG A 35 4.23 5.15 -29.38
C ARG A 35 4.70 6.57 -29.66
N SER A 36 4.77 7.42 -28.65
CA SER A 36 5.74 8.51 -28.61
C SER A 36 6.65 8.33 -27.41
N SER A 37 7.94 8.32 -27.75
CA SER A 37 9.09 8.39 -26.87
C SER A 37 8.91 9.46 -25.79
N LEU A 38 8.85 9.04 -24.54
CA LEU A 38 9.09 9.89 -23.38
C LEU A 38 10.36 9.38 -22.71
N ASP A 39 11.29 10.31 -22.54
CA ASP A 39 12.60 10.15 -21.95
C ASP A 39 12.58 9.22 -20.74
N THR A 40 13.40 8.16 -20.81
CA THR A 40 13.85 7.46 -19.61
C THR A 40 14.80 8.41 -18.88
N GLN A 41 14.26 9.34 -18.11
CA GLN A 41 15.05 10.03 -17.09
C GLN A 41 15.40 8.96 -16.04
N GLU A 42 16.66 8.51 -16.11
CA GLU A 42 17.26 7.60 -15.16
C GLU A 42 17.35 8.32 -13.81
N CYS A 43 16.29 8.23 -13.02
CA CYS A 43 16.28 8.77 -11.67
C CYS A 43 17.23 7.91 -10.84
N SER A 44 18.42 8.43 -10.58
CA SER A 44 19.39 7.84 -9.66
C SER A 44 18.84 7.97 -8.25
N PHE A 45 17.98 7.02 -7.86
CA PHE A 45 17.66 6.78 -6.46
C PHE A 45 18.93 6.24 -5.81
N LYS A 46 19.68 7.11 -5.14
CA LYS A 46 20.71 6.69 -4.17
C LYS A 46 20.07 5.60 -3.29
N ASN A 47 20.72 4.44 -3.12
CA ASN A 47 20.43 3.26 -2.27
C ASN A 47 19.44 3.41 -1.08
N HIS A 48 18.22 3.86 -1.31
CA HIS A 48 17.14 3.81 -0.34
C HIS A 48 16.38 2.52 -0.62
N ALA A 49 16.67 1.49 0.17
CA ALA A 49 15.91 0.24 0.13
C ALA A 49 14.48 0.52 0.60
N PHE A 50 13.60 0.86 -0.35
CA PHE A 50 12.18 1.06 -0.08
C PHE A 50 11.61 -0.24 0.49
N LYS A 51 10.77 -0.11 1.52
CA LYS A 51 10.04 -1.23 2.09
C LYS A 51 8.55 -1.09 1.78
N ALA A 52 7.91 -2.20 1.45
CA ALA A 52 6.47 -2.25 1.28
C ALA A 52 5.88 -3.43 2.07
N ILE A 53 4.72 -3.19 2.66
CA ILE A 53 3.94 -4.19 3.40
C ILE A 53 2.80 -4.63 2.50
N THR A 54 2.59 -5.94 2.36
CA THR A 54 1.41 -6.47 1.65
C THR A 54 0.75 -7.57 2.46
N ARG A 55 -0.53 -7.85 2.18
CA ARG A 55 -1.25 -9.00 2.72
C ARG A 55 -1.92 -9.79 1.60
N GLY A 56 -1.89 -11.12 1.72
CA GLY A 56 -2.63 -12.00 0.82
C GLY A 56 -4.13 -11.68 0.72
N VAL A 57 -4.72 -11.93 -0.44
CA VAL A 57 -6.17 -11.76 -0.65
C VAL A 57 -6.93 -12.81 0.16
N SER A 58 -7.91 -12.35 0.93
CA SER A 58 -8.83 -13.21 1.68
C SER A 58 -9.72 -14.03 0.74
N ARG A 59 -9.97 -15.30 1.07
CA ARG A 59 -11.00 -16.09 0.37
C ARG A 59 -12.41 -15.55 0.59
N SER A 60 -12.60 -14.78 1.66
CA SER A 60 -13.86 -14.09 1.97
C SER A 60 -13.97 -12.70 1.32
N ILE A 61 -13.07 -12.31 0.40
CA ILE A 61 -13.05 -10.98 -0.26
C ILE A 61 -14.40 -10.56 -0.86
N ALA A 62 -15.24 -11.50 -1.29
CA ALA A 62 -16.59 -11.20 -1.80
C ALA A 62 -17.50 -10.54 -0.75
N ALA A 63 -17.18 -10.69 0.55
CA ALA A 63 -17.87 -10.08 1.68
C ALA A 63 -17.21 -8.78 2.17
N CYS A 64 -16.30 -8.18 1.38
CA CYS A 64 -15.66 -6.91 1.71
C CYS A 64 -16.67 -5.78 1.91
N GLU A 65 -16.26 -4.79 2.71
CA GLU A 65 -17.01 -3.57 2.93
C GLU A 65 -17.04 -2.74 1.63
N LEU A 66 -18.18 -2.11 1.35
CA LEU A 66 -18.37 -1.28 0.16
C LEU A 66 -18.97 0.06 0.56
N THR A 67 -18.29 1.13 0.17
CA THR A 67 -18.79 2.48 0.34
C THR A 67 -19.32 2.97 -1.01
N TYR A 68 -20.62 3.27 -1.10
CA TYR A 68 -21.28 3.92 -2.25
C TYR A 68 -21.41 3.13 -3.57
N ARG A 69 -21.16 1.82 -3.58
CA ARG A 69 -21.35 0.96 -4.77
C ARG A 69 -22.23 -0.24 -4.46
N SER A 70 -22.99 -0.68 -5.46
CA SER A 70 -23.66 -1.99 -5.43
C SER A 70 -22.62 -3.09 -5.49
N ARG A 71 -22.82 -4.17 -4.72
CA ARG A 71 -21.92 -5.32 -4.71
C ARG A 71 -21.96 -6.03 -6.07
N GLU A 72 -20.81 -6.08 -6.71
CA GLU A 72 -20.55 -6.91 -7.89
C GLU A 72 -19.76 -8.16 -7.49
N HIS A 73 -19.76 -9.17 -8.36
CA HIS A 73 -19.05 -10.41 -8.09
C HIS A 73 -17.53 -10.19 -8.17
N ILE A 74 -16.83 -10.46 -7.07
CA ILE A 74 -15.36 -10.42 -7.01
C ILE A 74 -14.81 -11.82 -7.26
N ASP A 75 -14.03 -11.97 -8.34
CA ASP A 75 -13.29 -13.20 -8.63
C ASP A 75 -12.01 -13.25 -7.77
N TYR A 76 -12.02 -14.15 -6.79
CA TYR A 76 -10.89 -14.38 -5.89
C TYR A 76 -9.59 -14.75 -6.61
N GLU A 77 -9.66 -15.69 -7.56
CA GLU A 77 -8.46 -16.19 -8.24
C GLU A 77 -7.83 -15.08 -9.10
N LYS A 78 -8.68 -14.26 -9.73
CA LYS A 78 -8.23 -13.06 -10.43
C LYS A 78 -7.57 -12.06 -9.47
N ALA A 79 -8.18 -11.76 -8.33
CA ALA A 79 -7.63 -10.84 -7.34
C ALA A 79 -6.29 -11.33 -6.77
N ALA A 80 -6.18 -12.62 -6.45
CA ALA A 80 -4.95 -13.24 -5.97
C ALA A 80 -3.82 -13.17 -7.02
N SER A 81 -4.13 -13.45 -8.29
CA SER A 81 -3.20 -13.32 -9.41
C SER A 81 -2.71 -11.88 -9.62
N GLN A 82 -3.63 -10.90 -9.51
CA GLN A 82 -3.29 -9.48 -9.59
C GLN A 82 -2.34 -9.06 -8.46
N LEU A 83 -2.62 -9.46 -7.21
CA LEU A 83 -1.73 -9.20 -6.09
C LEU A 83 -0.35 -9.84 -6.28
N GLN A 84 -0.29 -11.06 -6.80
CA GLN A 84 0.97 -11.73 -7.10
C GLN A 84 1.80 -10.92 -8.11
N ARG A 85 1.17 -10.46 -9.20
CA ARG A 85 1.82 -9.63 -10.22
C ARG A 85 2.30 -8.29 -9.66
N TYR A 86 1.50 -7.68 -8.79
CA TYR A 86 1.86 -6.45 -8.09
C TYR A 86 3.12 -6.66 -7.21
N CYS A 87 3.14 -7.72 -6.40
CA CYS A 87 4.31 -8.07 -5.60
C CYS A 87 5.55 -8.37 -6.47
N GLN A 88 5.39 -9.00 -7.62
CA GLN A 88 6.50 -9.24 -8.56
C GLN A 88 7.08 -7.92 -9.10
N LEU A 89 6.23 -6.95 -9.41
CA LEU A 89 6.64 -5.62 -9.88
C LEU A 89 7.43 -4.87 -8.81
N LEU A 90 6.96 -4.89 -7.55
CA LEU A 90 7.69 -4.28 -6.43
C LEU A 90 9.08 -4.90 -6.25
N ARG A 91 9.19 -6.24 -6.29
CA ARG A 91 10.51 -6.90 -6.23
C ARG A 91 11.42 -6.52 -7.40
N LYS A 92 10.86 -6.35 -8.60
CA LYS A 92 11.64 -5.93 -9.78
C LYS A 92 12.24 -4.53 -9.61
N TRP A 93 11.63 -3.68 -8.79
CA TRP A 93 12.13 -2.35 -8.45
C TRP A 93 12.96 -2.32 -7.16
N ASP A 94 13.46 -3.48 -6.71
CA ASP A 94 14.32 -3.61 -5.53
C ASP A 94 13.66 -3.13 -4.22
N VAL A 95 12.32 -3.23 -4.16
CA VAL A 95 11.55 -2.98 -2.94
C VAL A 95 11.60 -4.21 -2.04
N ASP A 96 12.02 -4.01 -0.79
CA ASP A 96 12.00 -5.03 0.26
C ASP A 96 10.56 -5.28 0.72
N LEU A 97 10.01 -6.44 0.32
CA LEU A 97 8.63 -6.81 0.60
C LEU A 97 8.48 -7.57 1.90
N MET A 98 7.67 -7.01 2.79
CA MET A 98 7.22 -7.63 4.02
C MET A 98 5.78 -8.13 3.84
N THR A 99 5.61 -9.42 3.58
CA THR A 99 4.31 -10.00 3.23
C THR A 99 3.68 -10.74 4.40
N MET A 100 2.41 -10.42 4.71
CA MET A 100 1.57 -11.17 5.64
C MET A 100 0.69 -12.19 4.89
N PRO A 101 0.40 -13.37 5.48
CA PRO A 101 -0.55 -14.31 4.89
C PRO A 101 -1.95 -13.70 4.81
N ALA A 102 -2.78 -14.22 3.89
CA ALA A 102 -4.20 -13.87 3.88
C ALA A 102 -4.85 -14.23 5.23
N ASN A 103 -5.84 -13.45 5.65
CA ASN A 103 -6.63 -13.73 6.84
C ASN A 103 -8.11 -13.68 6.49
N ASP A 104 -8.73 -14.86 6.38
CA ASP A 104 -10.12 -14.98 5.95
C ASP A 104 -11.15 -14.41 6.94
N THR A 105 -10.71 -14.07 8.16
CA THR A 105 -11.51 -13.33 9.16
C THR A 105 -11.75 -11.88 8.74
N TYR A 106 -10.86 -11.31 7.91
CA TYR A 106 -10.93 -9.93 7.45
C TYR A 106 -11.02 -9.92 5.91
N PRO A 107 -12.24 -9.88 5.34
CA PRO A 107 -12.45 -9.77 3.90
C PRO A 107 -11.60 -8.67 3.25
N ASP A 108 -11.55 -7.49 3.88
CA ASP A 108 -10.82 -6.30 3.44
C ASP A 108 -9.32 -6.31 3.79
N GLY A 109 -8.81 -7.38 4.43
CA GLY A 109 -7.47 -7.37 5.02
C GLY A 109 -6.32 -7.17 4.02
N CYS A 110 -6.54 -7.40 2.72
CA CYS A 110 -5.53 -7.08 1.70
C CYS A 110 -5.27 -5.56 1.56
N PHE A 111 -6.21 -4.71 2.00
CA PHE A 111 -6.10 -3.26 2.00
C PHE A 111 -5.33 -2.74 3.22
N VAL A 112 -4.07 -3.17 3.34
CA VAL A 112 -3.21 -2.86 4.49
C VAL A 112 -3.00 -1.35 4.72
N GLN A 113 -3.15 -0.54 3.69
CA GLN A 113 -3.01 0.92 3.74
C GLN A 113 -3.99 1.59 4.71
N ASP A 114 -5.19 1.02 4.88
CA ASP A 114 -6.20 1.64 5.74
C ASP A 114 -5.81 1.59 7.21
N THR A 115 -4.93 0.64 7.56
CA THR A 115 -4.59 0.33 8.95
C THR A 115 -3.56 1.28 9.55
N ALA A 116 -2.80 2.01 8.73
CA ALA A 116 -1.70 2.84 9.21
C ALA A 116 -1.26 3.91 8.22
N ILE A 117 -0.88 5.07 8.74
CA ILE A 117 -0.12 6.10 8.02
C ILE A 117 1.33 6.02 8.50
N ILE A 118 2.25 5.68 7.62
CA ILE A 118 3.67 5.55 7.95
C ILE A 118 4.43 6.77 7.43
N LEU A 119 5.08 7.49 8.35
CA LEU A 119 5.93 8.64 8.07
C LEU A 119 7.40 8.30 8.33
N ASP A 120 8.27 9.26 8.08
CA ASP A 120 9.71 9.11 8.25
C ASP A 120 10.11 9.02 9.73
N GLU A 121 9.35 9.61 10.65
CA GLU A 121 9.69 9.62 12.08
C GLU A 121 8.83 8.64 12.90
N PHE A 122 7.57 8.48 12.54
CA PHE A 122 6.61 7.65 13.28
C PHE A 122 5.55 7.04 12.36
N CYS A 123 4.85 6.05 12.90
CA CYS A 123 3.67 5.46 12.29
C CYS A 123 2.45 5.81 13.14
N VAL A 124 1.37 6.25 12.50
CA VAL A 124 0.06 6.42 13.12
C VAL A 124 -0.81 5.21 12.76
N MET A 125 -1.15 4.40 13.76
CA MET A 125 -2.15 3.36 13.56
C MET A 125 -3.53 3.99 13.45
N ALA A 126 -4.25 3.57 12.42
CA ALA A 126 -5.61 4.00 12.14
C ALA A 126 -6.59 3.52 13.23
N SER A 127 -7.66 4.27 13.42
CA SER A 127 -8.79 3.90 14.26
C SER A 127 -9.95 3.54 13.34
N MET A 128 -9.99 2.27 12.92
CA MET A 128 -10.90 1.80 11.87
C MET A 128 -12.36 2.10 12.24
N GLY A 129 -13.08 2.75 11.32
CA GLY A 129 -14.49 3.09 11.51
C GLY A 129 -15.38 1.85 11.57
N ALA A 130 -15.14 0.90 10.66
CA ALA A 130 -15.84 -0.38 10.62
C ALA A 130 -15.36 -1.33 11.73
N GLU A 131 -16.27 -1.77 12.59
CA GLU A 131 -15.96 -2.66 13.71
C GLU A 131 -15.31 -3.97 13.27
N ALA A 132 -15.79 -4.55 12.15
CA ALA A 132 -15.25 -5.76 11.56
C ALA A 132 -13.75 -5.66 11.19
N ARG A 133 -13.25 -4.44 10.92
CA ARG A 133 -11.89 -4.18 10.45
C ARG A 133 -10.91 -3.78 11.55
N ARG A 134 -11.39 -3.45 12.77
CA ARG A 134 -10.54 -2.96 13.86
C ARG A 134 -9.40 -3.89 14.25
N GLY A 135 -9.57 -5.20 14.05
CA GLY A 135 -8.53 -6.19 14.34
C GLY A 135 -7.41 -6.27 13.30
N GLU A 136 -7.58 -5.69 12.10
CA GLU A 136 -6.56 -5.70 11.03
C GLU A 136 -5.26 -4.98 11.45
N VAL A 137 -5.41 -3.93 12.27
CA VAL A 137 -4.34 -3.04 12.72
C VAL A 137 -3.26 -3.77 13.52
N CYS A 138 -3.62 -4.81 14.28
CA CYS A 138 -2.73 -5.45 15.26
C CYS A 138 -1.48 -6.10 14.63
N GLU A 139 -1.62 -6.72 13.46
CA GLU A 139 -0.50 -7.42 12.82
C GLU A 139 0.40 -6.43 12.07
N VAL A 140 -0.19 -5.41 11.45
CA VAL A 140 0.56 -4.30 10.83
C VAL A 140 1.37 -3.55 11.88
N GLU A 141 0.77 -3.25 13.03
CA GLU A 141 1.47 -2.60 14.14
C GLU A 141 2.71 -3.38 14.58
N ARG A 142 2.58 -4.70 14.79
CA ARG A 142 3.70 -5.59 15.19
C ARG A 142 4.84 -5.61 14.17
N MET A 143 4.52 -5.42 12.89
CA MET A 143 5.50 -5.36 11.81
C MET A 143 6.20 -4.00 11.79
N VAL A 144 5.43 -2.91 11.83
CA VAL A 144 5.93 -1.54 11.73
C VAL A 144 6.68 -1.09 12.99
N SER A 145 6.33 -1.61 14.17
CA SER A 145 6.97 -1.27 15.45
C SER A 145 8.46 -1.64 15.51
N ARG A 146 8.94 -2.45 14.57
CA ARG A 146 10.37 -2.79 14.42
C ARG A 146 11.18 -1.69 13.73
N PHE A 147 10.50 -0.79 13.04
CA PHE A 147 11.11 0.24 12.19
C PHE A 147 10.79 1.65 12.66
N ARG A 148 9.60 1.86 13.24
CA ARG A 148 9.10 3.18 13.64
C ARG A 148 8.49 3.17 15.03
N SER A 149 8.52 4.33 15.67
CA SER A 149 7.70 4.57 16.85
C SER A 149 6.21 4.57 16.48
N ILE A 150 5.36 4.03 17.36
CA ILE A 150 3.93 3.86 17.11
C ILE A 150 3.13 4.91 17.87
N GLN A 151 2.34 5.69 17.14
CA GLN A 151 1.26 6.54 17.64
C GLN A 151 -0.08 5.89 17.29
N ARG A 152 -1.12 6.13 18.09
CA ARG A 152 -2.45 5.56 17.87
C ARG A 152 -3.51 6.64 17.95
N ILE A 153 -4.46 6.60 17.02
CA ILE A 153 -5.69 7.37 17.15
C ILE A 153 -6.56 6.67 18.18
N ILE A 154 -6.96 7.40 19.22
CA ILE A 154 -7.76 6.87 20.31
C ILE A 154 -9.25 7.19 20.03
N PRO A 155 -10.17 6.25 20.23
CA PRO A 155 -11.61 6.53 20.17
C PRO A 155 -12.01 7.73 21.04
N PRO A 156 -13.03 8.51 20.64
CA PRO A 156 -14.01 8.21 19.59
C PRO A 156 -13.60 8.63 18.17
N ALA A 157 -12.37 9.13 17.97
CA ALA A 157 -11.88 9.49 16.64
C ALA A 157 -11.73 8.25 15.76
N THR A 158 -12.15 8.34 14.51
CA THR A 158 -12.00 7.29 13.49
C THR A 158 -11.22 7.82 12.29
N LEU A 159 -10.38 6.98 11.71
CA LEU A 159 -9.64 7.24 10.49
C LEU A 159 -9.48 5.92 9.75
N ASP A 160 -9.83 5.90 8.46
CA ASP A 160 -9.43 4.87 7.51
C ASP A 160 -8.45 5.55 6.54
N ALA A 161 -7.19 5.11 6.50
CA ALA A 161 -6.14 5.89 5.87
C ALA A 161 -6.14 5.86 4.32
N GLY A 162 -6.80 4.89 3.68
CA GLY A 162 -6.78 4.67 2.23
C GLY A 162 -8.01 5.15 1.46
N VAL A 163 -8.67 6.21 1.93
CA VAL A 163 -9.92 6.84 1.43
C VAL A 163 -10.29 6.51 -0.02
#